data_AF-A0A3E1ECP1-F1
#
_entry.id   AF-A0A3E1ECP1-F1
#
_cell.length_a   1.000
_cell.length_b   1.000
_cell.length_c   1.000
_cell.angle_alpha   90.00
_cell.angle_beta   90.00
_cell.angle_gamma   90.00
#
_symmetry.space_group_name_H-M   'P 1'
#
loop_
_entity.id
_entity.type
_entity.pdbx_description
1 polymer ?
#
loop_
_entity_poly.entity_id
_entity_poly.type
_entity_poly.pdbx_seq_one_letter_code
_entity_poly.pdbx_strand_id
1 'polypeptide(L)'
;MPHRLVPVLLALCLALAPLQAAEKKTAAAPAPDPDITTYYVCVLSKGLYAGVGLKEERIKTQAAQHAYIDRLARQGKLLVAGPFTDASDWRGLYIFKCASLSEARTLVNADPEVLAGRLKFEIHAWLTAKGSIRDPAFSAAK
;
A
#
# COMPACT_ATOMS: atom_id res chain seq x y z
N MET A 1 -28.53 -73.34 -38.26
CA MET A 1 -27.39 -72.42 -38.04
C MET A 1 -27.48 -71.26 -39.01
N PRO A 2 -28.42 -70.35 -38.75
CA PRO A 2 -28.12 -68.92 -38.63
C PRO A 2 -28.98 -68.26 -37.53
N HIS A 3 -28.66 -67.04 -37.07
CA HIS A 3 -29.53 -65.97 -36.46
C HIS A 3 -28.57 -64.99 -35.74
N ARG A 4 -28.15 -63.87 -36.37
CA ARG A 4 -28.70 -62.50 -36.33
C ARG A 4 -28.68 -61.81 -34.93
N LEU A 5 -28.27 -60.54 -34.97
CA LEU A 5 -28.48 -59.41 -34.01
C LEU A 5 -27.22 -59.01 -33.21
N VAL A 6 -26.49 -57.98 -33.65
CA VAL A 6 -26.66 -56.51 -33.45
C VAL A 6 -25.98 -56.03 -32.14
N PRO A 7 -25.07 -55.03 -32.21
CA PRO A 7 -24.25 -54.58 -31.10
C PRO A 7 -25.01 -53.60 -30.20
N VAL A 8 -24.78 -53.66 -28.88
CA VAL A 8 -25.24 -52.61 -27.95
C VAL A 8 -24.02 -51.99 -27.29
N LEU A 9 -23.62 -50.84 -27.85
CA LEU A 9 -22.83 -49.82 -27.18
C LEU A 9 -23.59 -49.39 -25.92
N LEU A 10 -23.01 -49.57 -24.73
CA LEU A 10 -23.48 -48.88 -23.52
C LEU A 10 -22.56 -47.69 -23.26
N ALA A 11 -22.95 -46.53 -23.79
CA ALA A 11 -22.39 -45.24 -23.45
C ALA A 11 -22.81 -44.87 -22.02
N LEU A 12 -21.84 -44.85 -21.10
CA LEU A 12 -22.03 -44.34 -19.74
C LEU A 12 -21.88 -42.81 -19.78
N CYS A 13 -22.98 -42.12 -20.06
CA CYS A 13 -23.08 -40.67 -19.92
C CYS A 13 -23.59 -40.28 -18.52
N LEU A 14 -23.02 -39.17 -18.02
CA LEU A 14 -23.63 -38.13 -17.19
C LEU A 14 -23.78 -38.37 -15.67
N ALA A 15 -22.87 -37.73 -14.94
CA ALA A 15 -23.25 -36.80 -13.86
C ALA A 15 -22.20 -35.70 -13.72
N LEU A 16 -22.16 -34.76 -14.68
CA LEU A 16 -21.58 -33.44 -14.42
C LEU A 16 -22.66 -32.61 -13.74
N ALA A 17 -22.60 -32.50 -12.42
CA ALA A 17 -23.34 -31.46 -11.72
C ALA A 17 -22.74 -30.10 -12.13
N PRO A 18 -23.52 -29.15 -12.67
CA PRO A 18 -23.00 -27.83 -12.89
C PRO A 18 -22.76 -27.19 -11.52
N LEU A 19 -21.49 -26.91 -11.23
CA LEU A 19 -21.10 -25.90 -10.25
C LEU A 19 -21.64 -24.57 -10.76
N GLN A 20 -22.88 -24.24 -10.40
CA GLN A 20 -23.39 -22.89 -10.56
C GLN A 20 -22.60 -22.02 -9.58
N ALA A 21 -21.44 -21.56 -10.01
CA ALA A 21 -20.79 -20.40 -9.47
C ALA A 21 -21.82 -19.28 -9.52
N ALA A 22 -22.33 -18.90 -8.36
CA ALA A 22 -23.12 -17.70 -8.23
C ALA A 22 -22.26 -16.53 -8.71
N GLU A 23 -22.47 -16.10 -9.95
CA GLU A 23 -21.95 -14.83 -10.43
C GLU A 23 -22.65 -13.74 -9.61
N LYS A 24 -22.01 -13.39 -8.50
CA LYS A 24 -22.32 -12.16 -7.78
C LYS A 24 -22.02 -11.05 -8.77
N LYS A 25 -23.07 -10.52 -9.40
CA LYS A 25 -23.03 -9.33 -10.25
C LYS A 25 -22.35 -8.23 -9.45
N THR A 26 -21.04 -8.10 -9.65
CA THR A 26 -20.28 -6.97 -9.13
C THR A 26 -20.88 -5.76 -9.79
N ALA A 27 -21.74 -5.04 -9.07
CA ALA A 27 -22.17 -3.73 -9.49
C ALA A 27 -20.90 -2.95 -9.83
N ALA A 28 -20.80 -2.48 -11.08
CA ALA A 28 -19.68 -1.67 -11.50
C ALA A 28 -19.52 -0.55 -10.47
N ALA A 29 -18.34 -0.45 -9.86
CA ALA A 29 -18.07 0.61 -8.92
C ALA A 29 -18.40 1.95 -9.60
N PRO A 30 -19.07 2.89 -8.92
CA PRO A 30 -19.36 4.20 -9.49
C PRO A 30 -18.05 4.80 -10.04
N ALA A 31 -18.16 5.50 -11.16
CA ALA A 31 -17.01 6.16 -11.78
C ALA A 31 -16.28 7.02 -10.74
N PRO A 32 -14.94 7.01 -10.69
CA PRO A 32 -14.21 7.78 -9.70
C PRO A 32 -14.59 9.26 -9.81
N ASP A 33 -14.91 9.87 -8.66
CA ASP A 33 -15.11 11.31 -8.59
C ASP A 33 -13.83 12.02 -9.08
N PRO A 34 -13.91 12.86 -10.12
CA PRO A 34 -12.74 13.51 -10.69
C PRO A 34 -12.04 14.44 -9.69
N ASP A 35 -12.69 14.88 -8.61
CA ASP A 35 -12.11 15.75 -7.60
C ASP A 35 -11.52 14.99 -6.42
N ILE A 36 -11.71 13.66 -6.37
CA ILE A 36 -11.12 12.80 -5.35
C ILE A 36 -9.79 12.22 -5.82
N THR A 37 -8.85 12.11 -4.91
CA THR A 37 -7.55 11.50 -5.16
C THR A 37 -7.13 10.60 -4.00
N THR A 38 -6.34 9.59 -4.32
CA THR A 38 -5.72 8.71 -3.33
C THR A 38 -4.32 9.21 -3.01
N TYR A 39 -4.06 9.37 -1.71
CA TYR A 39 -2.74 9.42 -1.11
C TYR A 39 -2.51 8.15 -0.30
N TYR A 40 -1.27 7.89 0.08
CA TYR A 40 -0.95 6.78 0.98
C TYR A 40 -0.39 7.32 2.28
N VAL A 41 -1.15 7.15 3.35
CA VAL A 41 -0.79 7.63 4.68
C VAL A 41 -0.10 6.50 5.42
N CYS A 42 1.11 6.77 5.88
CA CYS A 42 1.97 5.81 6.57
C CYS A 42 2.33 6.35 7.94
N VAL A 43 1.93 5.64 8.99
CA VAL A 43 2.33 5.92 10.36
C VAL A 43 3.54 5.07 10.69
N LEU A 44 4.60 5.72 11.13
CA LEU A 44 5.82 5.10 11.61
C LEU A 44 5.74 4.98 13.13
N SER A 45 6.09 3.83 13.68
CA SER A 45 6.12 3.56 15.13
C SER A 45 7.44 2.90 15.54
N LYS A 46 7.71 2.81 16.85
CA LYS A 46 8.90 2.13 17.37
C LYS A 46 8.98 0.68 16.86
N GLY A 47 10.08 0.34 16.21
CA GLY A 47 10.43 -1.02 15.81
C GLY A 47 11.13 -1.79 16.92
N LEU A 48 11.43 -3.07 16.66
CA LEU A 48 12.05 -3.97 17.64
C LEU A 48 13.48 -3.54 18.05
N TYR A 49 14.19 -2.88 17.14
CA TYR A 49 15.57 -2.42 17.40
C TYR A 49 15.65 -0.94 17.77
N ALA A 50 14.53 -0.33 18.15
CA ALA A 50 14.52 1.07 18.60
C ALA A 50 15.48 1.27 19.79
N GLY A 51 16.43 2.19 19.64
CA GLY A 51 17.44 2.49 20.67
C GLY A 51 18.61 1.51 20.76
N VAL A 52 18.61 0.42 19.98
CA VAL A 52 19.70 -0.55 19.90
C VAL A 52 20.85 -0.01 19.02
N GLY A 53 22.08 -0.45 19.29
CA GLY A 53 23.28 -0.10 18.51
C GLY A 53 24.07 1.09 19.06
N LEU A 54 25.26 1.32 18.50
CA LEU A 54 26.13 2.41 18.94
C LEU A 54 25.54 3.78 18.56
N LYS A 55 25.84 4.81 19.36
CA LYS A 55 25.29 6.17 19.14
C LYS A 55 25.66 6.69 17.75
N GLU A 56 26.90 6.49 17.34
CA GLU A 56 27.44 6.91 16.04
C GLU A 56 26.71 6.22 14.88
N GLU A 57 26.39 4.93 15.01
CA GLU A 57 25.63 4.19 13.99
C GLU A 57 24.21 4.73 13.85
N ARG A 58 23.54 5.00 14.97
CA ARG A 58 22.19 5.59 14.96
C ARG A 58 22.18 6.97 14.31
N ILE A 59 23.17 7.81 14.60
CA ILE A 59 23.31 9.14 13.96
C ILE A 59 23.50 8.98 12.45
N LYS A 60 24.37 8.06 12.01
CA LYS A 60 24.61 7.81 10.59
C LYS A 60 23.35 7.35 9.87
N THR A 61 22.59 6.42 10.46
CA THR A 61 21.36 5.96 9.80
C THR A 61 20.27 7.03 9.79
N GLN A 62 20.12 7.81 10.87
CA GLN A 62 19.18 8.93 10.91
C GLN A 62 19.50 9.97 9.82
N ALA A 63 20.78 10.28 9.62
CA ALA A 63 21.23 11.15 8.53
C ALA A 63 20.91 10.56 7.15
N ALA A 64 21.09 9.24 6.97
CA ALA A 64 20.71 8.56 5.75
C ALA A 64 19.19 8.60 5.51
N GLN A 65 18.37 8.52 6.58
CA GLN A 65 16.92 8.67 6.48
C GLN A 65 16.55 10.07 6.01
N HIS A 66 17.15 11.13 6.55
CA HIS A 66 16.88 12.49 6.07
C HIS A 66 17.23 12.65 4.59
N ALA A 67 18.39 12.15 4.16
CA ALA A 67 18.77 12.18 2.74
C ALA A 67 17.80 11.36 1.85
N TYR A 68 17.26 10.27 2.37
CA TYR A 68 16.24 9.45 1.72
C TYR A 68 14.92 10.23 1.56
N ILE A 69 14.44 10.86 2.63
CA ILE A 69 13.24 11.72 2.64
C ILE A 69 13.39 12.86 1.63
N ASP A 70 14.51 13.59 1.67
CA ASP A 70 14.77 14.71 0.75
C ASP A 70 14.75 14.27 -0.71
N ARG A 71 15.29 13.10 -1.00
CA ARG A 71 15.25 12.53 -2.36
C ARG A 71 13.82 12.23 -2.78
N LEU A 72 12.99 11.62 -1.93
CA LEU A 72 11.60 11.31 -2.26
C LEU A 72 10.74 12.57 -2.38
N ALA A 73 11.01 13.60 -1.58
CA ALA A 73 10.36 14.90 -1.67
C ALA A 73 10.68 15.58 -3.02
N ARG A 74 11.97 15.61 -3.43
CA ARG A 74 12.37 16.13 -4.76
C ARG A 74 11.75 15.37 -5.93
N GLN A 75 11.48 14.08 -5.75
CA GLN A 75 10.80 13.25 -6.76
C GLN A 75 9.27 13.44 -6.77
N GLY A 76 8.71 14.24 -5.84
CA GLY A 76 7.27 14.42 -5.68
C GLY A 76 6.54 13.17 -5.16
N LYS A 77 7.27 12.16 -4.68
CA LYS A 77 6.70 10.90 -4.20
C LYS A 77 6.28 10.97 -2.74
N LEU A 78 6.96 11.79 -1.94
CA LEU A 78 6.70 12.00 -0.52
C LEU A 78 6.30 13.46 -0.32
N LEU A 79 5.03 13.70 -0.01
CA LEU A 79 4.46 15.05 0.10
C LEU A 79 4.57 15.60 1.52
N VAL A 80 4.47 14.73 2.53
CA VAL A 80 4.59 15.09 3.94
C VAL A 80 5.50 14.09 4.60
N ALA A 81 6.46 14.59 5.37
CA ALA A 81 7.31 13.81 6.24
C ALA A 81 7.60 14.60 7.51
N GLY A 82 7.41 13.97 8.67
CA GLY A 82 7.72 14.62 9.92
C GLY A 82 7.54 13.73 11.14
N PRO A 83 8.22 14.06 12.25
CA PRO A 83 8.04 13.35 13.50
C PRO A 83 6.75 13.78 14.20
N PHE A 84 6.20 12.90 15.03
CA PHE A 84 5.28 13.30 16.09
C PHE A 84 6.08 13.90 17.25
N THR A 85 5.51 14.89 17.94
CA THR A 85 6.17 15.63 19.02
C THR A 85 5.80 15.14 20.42
N ASP A 86 4.86 14.19 20.51
CA ASP A 86 4.43 13.60 21.77
C ASP A 86 5.29 12.40 22.18
N ALA A 87 5.01 11.86 23.37
CA ALA A 87 5.71 10.71 23.93
C ALA A 87 5.10 9.36 23.50
N SER A 88 4.23 9.34 22.50
CA SER A 88 3.58 8.11 22.04
C SER A 88 4.58 7.15 21.37
N ASP A 89 4.08 5.98 20.99
CA ASP A 89 4.87 5.04 20.18
C ASP A 89 4.99 5.45 18.72
N TRP A 90 4.22 6.44 18.27
CA TRP A 90 4.31 6.98 16.93
C TRP A 90 5.55 7.86 16.82
N ARG A 91 6.34 7.61 15.79
CA ARG A 91 7.64 8.24 15.54
C ARG A 91 7.60 9.23 14.40
N GLY A 92 6.67 9.06 13.47
CA GLY A 92 6.46 10.00 12.38
C GLY A 92 5.34 9.59 11.45
N LEU A 93 5.07 10.48 10.49
CA LEU A 93 4.05 10.32 9.46
C LEU A 93 4.68 10.58 8.10
N TYR A 94 4.39 9.69 7.14
CA TYR A 94 4.61 9.93 5.73
C TYR A 94 3.28 10.00 4.99
N ILE A 95 3.15 10.93 4.04
CA ILE A 95 2.06 10.95 3.06
C ILE A 95 2.67 10.87 1.66
N PHE A 96 2.43 9.76 0.98
CA PHE A 96 2.94 9.53 -0.37
C PHE A 96 1.92 9.88 -1.45
N LYS A 97 2.45 10.30 -2.61
CA LYS A 97 1.73 10.33 -3.88
C LYS A 97 2.44 9.42 -4.89
N CYS A 98 1.84 8.27 -5.14
CA CYS A 98 2.40 7.25 -6.04
C CYS A 98 1.27 6.44 -6.71
N ALA A 99 1.61 5.48 -7.58
CA ALA A 99 0.63 4.81 -8.42
C ALA A 99 -0.21 3.75 -7.67
N SER A 100 0.32 3.18 -6.59
CA SER A 100 -0.35 2.11 -5.84
C SER A 100 0.11 2.03 -4.38
N LEU A 101 -0.67 1.32 -3.55
CA LEU A 101 -0.29 0.98 -2.17
C LEU A 101 0.98 0.13 -2.14
N SER A 102 1.18 -0.72 -3.15
CA SER A 102 2.37 -1.57 -3.29
C SER A 102 3.63 -0.73 -3.51
N GLU A 103 3.55 0.29 -4.38
CA GLU A 103 4.65 1.23 -4.56
C GLU A 103 4.94 1.99 -3.26
N ALA A 104 3.90 2.49 -2.58
CA ALA A 104 4.06 3.19 -1.31
C ALA A 104 4.75 2.32 -0.25
N ARG A 105 4.34 1.05 -0.13
CA ARG A 105 4.95 0.08 0.77
C ARG A 105 6.41 -0.20 0.41
N THR A 106 6.72 -0.28 -0.88
CA THR A 106 8.10 -0.42 -1.37
C THR A 106 8.96 0.78 -0.96
N LEU A 107 8.43 2.00 -1.09
CA LEU A 107 9.11 3.22 -0.67
C LEU A 107 9.34 3.27 0.84
N VAL A 108 8.40 2.81 1.67
CA VAL A 108 8.60 2.79 3.13
C VAL A 108 9.59 1.70 3.54
N ASN A 109 9.53 0.53 2.90
CA ASN A 109 10.47 -0.57 3.17
C ASN A 109 11.92 -0.21 2.83
N ALA A 110 12.16 0.75 1.94
CA ALA A 110 13.49 1.23 1.59
C ALA A 110 14.00 2.39 2.48
N ASP A 111 13.18 2.84 3.45
CA ASP A 111 13.62 3.82 4.45
C ASP A 111 14.73 3.22 5.34
N PRO A 112 15.88 3.90 5.54
CA PRO A 112 16.98 3.39 6.34
C PRO A 112 16.64 3.00 7.79
N GLU A 113 15.72 3.71 8.45
CA GLU A 113 15.28 3.38 9.81
C GLU A 113 14.34 2.17 9.84
N VAL A 114 13.57 1.96 8.77
CA VAL A 114 12.71 0.78 8.59
C VAL A 114 13.55 -0.45 8.25
N LEU A 115 14.53 -0.32 7.35
CA LEU A 115 15.49 -1.39 7.02
C LEU A 115 16.30 -1.83 8.24
N ALA A 116 16.69 -0.88 9.10
CA ALA A 116 17.36 -1.16 10.36
C ALA A 116 16.42 -1.76 11.42
N GLY A 117 15.13 -1.91 11.14
CA GLY A 117 14.11 -2.42 12.07
C GLY A 117 13.91 -1.54 13.31
N ARG A 118 14.37 -0.29 13.27
CA ARG A 118 14.18 0.70 14.33
C ARG A 118 12.83 1.40 14.24
N LEU A 119 12.27 1.46 13.03
CA LEU A 119 10.89 1.81 12.77
C LEU A 119 10.13 0.61 12.21
N LYS A 120 8.88 0.48 12.64
CA LYS A 120 7.85 -0.32 11.97
C LYS A 120 6.79 0.63 11.41
N PHE A 121 5.95 0.15 10.51
CA PHE A 121 4.97 1.02 9.88
C PHE A 121 3.63 0.33 9.61
N GLU A 122 2.59 1.16 9.54
CA GLU A 122 1.28 0.84 9.03
C GLU A 122 0.97 1.83 7.91
N ILE A 123 0.44 1.34 6.78
CA ILE A 123 0.18 2.19 5.61
C ILE A 123 -1.16 1.85 4.97
N HIS A 124 -1.93 2.90 4.67
CA HIS A 124 -3.28 2.81 4.12
C HIS A 124 -3.46 3.73 2.92
N ALA A 125 -4.33 3.33 2.00
CA ALA A 125 -4.87 4.23 1.00
C ALA A 125 -5.86 5.19 1.67
N TRP A 126 -5.71 6.49 1.41
CA TRP A 126 -6.57 7.53 1.94
C TRP A 126 -7.13 8.38 0.79
N LEU A 127 -8.45 8.38 0.65
CA LEU A 127 -9.15 9.20 -0.34
C LEU A 127 -9.48 10.56 0.27
N THR A 128 -9.18 11.62 -0.47
CA THR A 128 -9.51 13.00 -0.11
C THR A 128 -9.62 13.85 -1.36
N ALA A 129 -10.08 15.09 -1.25
CA ALA A 129 -10.09 16.03 -2.36
C ALA A 129 -8.68 16.27 -2.91
N LYS A 130 -8.58 16.47 -4.23
CA LYS A 130 -7.34 16.92 -4.88
C LYS A 130 -6.89 18.24 -4.25
N GLY A 131 -5.60 18.33 -3.92
CA GLY A 131 -5.03 19.56 -3.34
C GLY A 131 -5.31 19.76 -1.86
N SER A 132 -5.79 18.74 -1.14
CA SER A 132 -5.92 18.76 0.33
C SER A 132 -4.57 18.85 1.07
N ILE A 133 -3.50 18.34 0.47
CA ILE A 133 -2.14 18.49 1.01
C ILE A 133 -1.50 19.73 0.35
N ARG A 134 -1.18 20.75 1.16
CA ARG A 134 -0.63 22.05 0.73
C ARG A 134 0.63 22.40 1.53
N ASP A 135 1.55 23.13 0.91
CA ASP A 135 2.75 23.72 1.50
C ASP A 135 2.50 25.23 1.81
N PRO A 136 3.03 25.82 2.90
CA PRO A 136 2.83 27.23 3.32
C PRO A 136 3.15 28.35 2.31
N ALA A 137 3.72 28.10 1.11
CA ALA A 137 3.67 29.07 0.01
C ALA A 137 2.23 29.29 -0.56
N PHE A 138 1.25 28.53 -0.07
CA PHE A 138 -0.14 28.59 -0.49
C PHE A 138 -0.93 29.68 0.26
N SER A 139 -0.98 30.89 -0.32
CA SER A 139 -2.10 31.81 -0.09
C SER A 139 -3.35 31.25 -0.76
N ALA A 140 -4.43 31.11 -0.01
CA ALA A 140 -5.76 30.98 -0.61
C ALA A 140 -6.11 32.35 -1.22
N ALA A 141 -5.79 32.55 -2.49
CA ALA A 141 -6.42 33.63 -3.25
C ALA A 141 -7.94 33.34 -3.24
N LYS A 142 -8.69 34.24 -2.61
CA LYS A 142 -10.14 34.29 -2.67
C LYS A 142 -10.61 34.50 -4.11
#